data_AF-A0A833YJX6-F1
#
_entry.id   AF-A0A833YJX6-F1
#
_cell.length_a   1.000
_cell.length_b   1.000
_cell.length_c   1.000
_cell.angle_alpha   90.00
_cell.angle_beta   90.00
_cell.angle_gamma   90.00
#
_symmetry.space_group_name_H-M   'P 1'
#
loop_
_entity.id
_entity.type
_entity.pdbx_description
1 polymer ?
#
loop_
_entity_poly.entity_id
_entity_poly.type
_entity_poly.pdbx_seq_one_letter_code
_entity_poly.pdbx_strand_id
1 'polypeptide(L)'
;MDRNFDTLDLPKRTEAAKGFELLYQPEVVRLYLSLLTESRNFNTLEAAAGALQNLSAGNWMWATYIRATVRKERGLPVLVELLQSETDKVVRAVAIALRNLSLDRRNKDLIGSYAMAELVRNVRNAQAPARPGAHLEEDTVVAVLNTIHEIVSDSLDNARSLLQARGVPALVALGASSQSVREAKAASHVLQTVWSLEPPGGRAWQRLCTRSKEFDSGG
;
A
#
# COMPACT_ATOMS: atom_id res chain seq x y z
N MET A 1 -6.86 -20.45 16.87
CA MET A 1 -5.99 -21.46 16.21
C MET A 1 -5.02 -20.70 15.32
N ASP A 2 -3.86 -20.37 15.87
CA ASP A 2 -2.79 -19.71 15.14
C ASP A 2 -2.17 -20.73 14.16
N ARG A 3 -2.59 -20.68 12.90
CA ARG A 3 -1.86 -21.41 11.85
C ARG A 3 -0.54 -20.68 11.67
N ASN A 4 0.55 -21.41 11.86
CA ASN A 4 1.89 -20.90 11.66
C ASN A 4 2.09 -20.62 10.16
N PHE A 5 1.84 -19.37 9.73
CA PHE A 5 1.90 -18.96 8.32
C PHE A 5 3.35 -18.88 7.78
N ASP A 6 4.37 -19.21 8.60
CA ASP A 6 5.81 -19.18 8.21
C ASP A 6 6.13 -20.29 7.22
N THR A 7 5.38 -21.38 7.32
CA THR A 7 5.58 -22.61 6.57
C THR A 7 4.29 -23.00 5.86
N LEU A 8 3.61 -22.04 5.18
CA LEU A 8 2.63 -22.44 4.18
C LEU A 8 3.39 -23.15 3.06
N ASP A 9 3.58 -24.46 3.25
CA ASP A 9 3.82 -25.39 2.18
C ASP A 9 2.63 -25.25 1.26
N LEU A 10 2.92 -24.90 0.00
CA LEU A 10 1.91 -24.89 -1.03
C LEU A 10 1.22 -26.26 -1.01
N PRO A 11 -0.11 -26.30 -1.15
CA PRO A 11 -0.84 -27.55 -1.03
C PRO A 11 -0.26 -28.50 -2.06
N LYS A 12 0.33 -29.62 -1.61
CA LYS A 12 0.92 -30.62 -2.49
C LYS A 12 -0.23 -31.21 -3.31
N ARG A 13 -0.31 -30.79 -4.58
CA ARG A 13 -1.33 -31.30 -5.49
C ARG A 13 -0.91 -32.69 -5.96
N THR A 14 -1.83 -33.64 -5.90
CA THR A 14 -1.68 -34.96 -6.51
C THR A 14 -1.82 -34.90 -8.04
N GLU A 15 -2.54 -33.90 -8.55
CA GLU A 15 -2.74 -33.66 -9.98
C GLU A 15 -2.38 -32.23 -10.38
N ALA A 16 -1.79 -32.07 -11.57
CA ALA A 16 -1.47 -30.77 -12.14
C ALA A 16 -2.72 -29.88 -12.30
N ALA A 17 -2.55 -28.57 -12.13
CA ALA A 17 -3.58 -27.58 -12.41
C ALA A 17 -4.03 -27.64 -13.87
N LYS A 18 -5.34 -27.58 -14.10
CA LYS A 18 -5.92 -27.63 -15.46
C LYS A 18 -7.00 -26.58 -15.63
N GLY A 19 -7.20 -26.15 -16.88
CA GLY A 19 -8.24 -25.18 -17.22
C GLY A 19 -8.11 -23.88 -16.43
N PHE A 20 -9.21 -23.42 -15.83
CA PHE A 20 -9.25 -22.16 -15.10
C PHE A 20 -8.42 -22.18 -13.80
N GLU A 21 -8.08 -23.35 -13.26
CA GLU A 21 -7.31 -23.45 -12.02
C GLU A 21 -5.93 -22.81 -12.14
N LEU A 22 -5.38 -22.82 -13.36
CA LEU A 22 -4.10 -22.21 -13.71
C LEU A 22 -4.05 -20.72 -13.36
N LEU A 23 -5.19 -20.02 -13.35
CA LEU A 23 -5.24 -18.57 -13.16
C LEU A 23 -4.88 -18.14 -11.73
N TYR A 24 -5.04 -19.01 -10.74
CA TYR A 24 -4.83 -18.69 -9.32
C TYR A 24 -3.76 -19.58 -8.66
N GLN A 25 -3.01 -20.34 -9.45
CA GLN A 25 -1.88 -21.09 -8.90
C GLN A 25 -0.74 -20.13 -8.52
N PRO A 26 -0.03 -20.37 -7.41
CA PRO A 26 1.11 -19.56 -6.96
C PRO A 26 2.15 -19.23 -8.04
N GLU A 27 2.36 -20.14 -8.98
CA GLU A 27 3.32 -20.05 -10.07
C GLU A 27 3.06 -18.84 -10.99
N VAL A 28 1.80 -18.39 -11.13
CA VAL A 28 1.47 -17.21 -11.95
C VAL A 28 2.08 -15.94 -11.38
N VAL A 29 2.40 -15.90 -10.09
CA VAL A 29 3.06 -14.75 -9.46
C VAL A 29 4.37 -14.43 -10.16
N ARG A 30 5.20 -15.44 -10.48
CA ARG A 30 6.48 -15.23 -11.15
C ARG A 30 6.31 -14.62 -12.54
N LEU A 31 5.27 -15.05 -13.27
CA LEU A 31 4.96 -14.52 -14.60
C LEU A 31 4.59 -13.04 -14.52
N TYR A 32 3.70 -12.66 -13.60
CA TYR A 32 3.32 -11.26 -13.41
C TYR A 32 4.48 -10.41 -12.88
N LEU A 33 5.31 -10.93 -11.96
CA LEU A 33 6.49 -10.21 -11.49
C LEU A 33 7.53 -9.99 -12.59
N SER A 34 7.70 -10.95 -13.51
CA SER A 34 8.57 -10.79 -14.68
C SER A 34 8.07 -9.66 -15.58
N LEU A 35 6.75 -9.62 -15.86
CA LEU A 35 6.14 -8.51 -16.60
C LEU A 35 6.31 -7.17 -15.90
N LEU A 36 6.15 -7.12 -14.57
CA LEU A 36 6.31 -5.90 -13.78
C LEU A 36 7.75 -5.38 -13.75
N THR A 37 8.73 -6.27 -13.91
CA THR A 37 10.16 -5.92 -13.87
C THR A 37 10.71 -5.57 -15.25
N GLU A 38 10.28 -6.27 -16.29
CA GLU A 38 10.89 -6.19 -17.63
C GLU A 38 10.13 -5.26 -18.59
N SER A 39 8.83 -5.05 -18.37
CA SER A 39 8.02 -4.26 -19.29
C SER A 39 8.24 -2.76 -19.11
N ARG A 40 8.34 -2.04 -20.22
CA ARG A 40 8.26 -0.57 -20.27
C ARG A 40 6.89 -0.06 -20.71
N ASN A 41 5.95 -0.96 -21.01
CA ASN A 41 4.61 -0.62 -21.45
C ASN A 41 3.69 -0.47 -20.23
N PHE A 42 3.20 0.75 -19.98
CA PHE A 42 2.36 1.06 -18.82
C PHE A 42 1.03 0.28 -18.78
N ASN A 43 0.47 -0.11 -19.95
CA ASN A 43 -0.72 -0.95 -20.00
C ASN A 43 -0.42 -2.36 -19.48
N THR A 44 0.76 -2.89 -19.81
CA THR A 44 1.21 -4.20 -19.32
C THR A 44 1.49 -4.16 -17.82
N LEU A 45 2.14 -3.10 -17.33
CA LEU A 45 2.41 -2.92 -15.90
C LEU A 45 1.12 -2.82 -15.09
N GLU A 46 0.17 -1.99 -15.55
CA GLU A 46 -1.16 -1.87 -14.95
C GLU A 46 -1.89 -3.23 -14.94
N ALA A 47 -1.91 -3.94 -16.07
CA ALA A 47 -2.61 -5.23 -16.17
C ALA A 47 -1.98 -6.29 -15.26
N ALA A 48 -0.65 -6.37 -15.18
CA ALA A 48 0.04 -7.31 -14.32
C ALA A 48 -0.18 -6.99 -12.83
N ALA A 49 -0.13 -5.71 -12.44
CA ALA A 49 -0.44 -5.28 -11.08
C ALA A 49 -1.90 -5.54 -10.73
N GLY A 50 -2.83 -5.27 -11.66
CA GLY A 50 -4.26 -5.55 -11.53
C GLY A 50 -4.57 -7.05 -11.41
N ALA A 51 -3.81 -7.91 -12.10
CA ALA A 51 -3.92 -9.36 -11.92
C ALA A 51 -3.49 -9.78 -10.50
N LEU A 52 -2.35 -9.27 -10.00
CA LEU A 52 -1.93 -9.53 -8.62
C LEU A 52 -2.92 -8.97 -7.58
N GLN A 53 -3.49 -7.80 -7.84
CA GLN A 53 -4.58 -7.23 -7.04
C GLN A 53 -5.76 -8.21 -6.94
N ASN A 54 -6.25 -8.72 -8.06
CA ASN A 54 -7.39 -9.64 -8.09
C ASN A 54 -7.07 -10.96 -7.37
N LEU A 55 -5.89 -11.53 -7.63
CA LEU A 55 -5.48 -12.82 -7.05
C LEU A 55 -5.21 -12.75 -5.54
N SER A 56 -4.80 -11.59 -5.02
CA SER A 56 -4.53 -11.39 -3.59
C SER A 56 -5.77 -10.96 -2.79
N ALA A 57 -6.91 -10.73 -3.44
CA ALA A 57 -8.13 -10.24 -2.81
C ALA A 57 -8.86 -11.31 -1.99
N GLY A 58 -9.45 -10.87 -0.87
CA GLY A 58 -10.32 -11.69 -0.02
C GLY A 58 -9.60 -12.69 0.90
N ASN A 59 -10.42 -13.44 1.65
CA ASN A 59 -9.97 -14.36 2.71
C ASN A 59 -10.07 -15.83 2.32
N TRP A 60 -9.89 -16.13 1.04
CA TRP A 60 -9.86 -17.51 0.54
C TRP A 60 -8.43 -18.08 0.53
N MET A 61 -8.36 -19.41 0.44
CA MET A 61 -7.10 -20.15 0.60
C MET A 61 -6.04 -19.73 -0.42
N TRP A 62 -6.41 -19.61 -1.71
CA TRP A 62 -5.47 -19.25 -2.77
C TRP A 62 -4.95 -17.83 -2.67
N ALA A 63 -5.78 -16.84 -2.30
CA ALA A 63 -5.25 -15.49 -2.03
C ALA A 63 -4.22 -15.50 -0.90
N THR A 64 -4.40 -16.32 0.13
CA THR A 64 -3.39 -16.46 1.19
C THR A 64 -2.07 -17.00 0.64
N TYR A 65 -2.11 -18.02 -0.22
CA TYR A 65 -0.90 -18.53 -0.89
C TYR A 65 -0.27 -17.51 -1.85
N ILE A 66 -1.08 -16.78 -2.62
CA ILE A 66 -0.60 -15.74 -3.53
C ILE A 66 0.11 -14.64 -2.73
N ARG A 67 -0.47 -14.14 -1.63
CA ARG A 67 0.16 -13.13 -0.77
C ARG A 67 1.51 -13.60 -0.21
N ALA A 68 1.57 -14.85 0.26
CA ALA A 68 2.82 -15.44 0.74
C ALA A 68 3.85 -15.63 -0.38
N THR A 69 3.40 -16.01 -1.58
CA THR A 69 4.27 -16.26 -2.75
C THR A 69 4.85 -14.97 -3.28
N VAL A 70 4.07 -13.90 -3.39
CA VAL A 70 4.58 -12.56 -3.77
C VAL A 70 5.73 -12.12 -2.87
N ARG A 71 5.63 -12.37 -1.55
CA ARG A 71 6.74 -12.10 -0.62
C ARG A 71 7.95 -13.00 -0.88
N LYS A 72 7.75 -14.32 -1.01
CA LYS A 72 8.83 -15.29 -1.24
C LYS A 72 9.60 -14.99 -2.53
N GLU A 73 8.89 -14.55 -3.57
CA GLU A 73 9.44 -14.18 -4.87
C GLU A 73 9.99 -12.73 -4.92
N ARG A 74 10.17 -12.07 -3.77
CA ARG A 74 10.66 -10.67 -3.68
C ARG A 74 9.83 -9.67 -4.51
N GLY A 75 8.54 -9.93 -4.68
CA GLY A 75 7.63 -9.08 -5.45
C GLY A 75 7.21 -7.80 -4.72
N LEU A 76 7.30 -7.75 -3.39
CA LEU A 76 6.91 -6.55 -2.65
C LEU A 76 7.79 -5.32 -2.98
N PRO A 77 9.14 -5.41 -3.00
CA PRO A 77 9.99 -4.32 -3.49
C PRO A 77 9.64 -3.86 -4.92
N VAL A 78 9.38 -4.80 -5.84
CA VAL A 78 9.01 -4.47 -7.24
C VAL A 78 7.75 -3.61 -7.29
N LEU A 79 6.72 -3.99 -6.53
CA LEU A 79 5.48 -3.21 -6.43
C LEU A 79 5.74 -1.84 -5.79
N VAL A 80 6.57 -1.76 -4.76
CA VAL A 80 6.90 -0.46 -4.13
C VAL A 80 7.66 0.47 -5.08
N GLU A 81 8.56 -0.07 -5.92
CA GLU A 81 9.24 0.72 -6.94
C GLU A 81 8.24 1.33 -7.93
N LEU A 82 7.23 0.55 -8.36
CA LEU A 82 6.20 1.00 -9.29
C LEU A 82 5.24 2.07 -8.72
N LEU A 83 5.22 2.31 -7.41
CA LEU A 83 4.54 3.48 -6.84
C LEU A 83 5.19 4.81 -7.27
N GLN A 84 6.41 4.76 -7.83
CA GLN A 84 7.10 5.93 -8.39
C GLN A 84 6.75 6.18 -9.86
N SER A 85 5.90 5.36 -10.47
CA SER A 85 5.45 5.53 -11.85
C SER A 85 4.80 6.90 -12.07
N GLU A 86 5.09 7.52 -13.22
CA GLU A 86 4.39 8.73 -13.69
C GLU A 86 2.99 8.44 -14.22
N THR A 87 2.64 7.15 -14.35
CA THR A 87 1.34 6.73 -14.86
C THR A 87 0.37 6.44 -13.72
N ASP A 88 -0.63 7.30 -13.56
CA ASP A 88 -1.66 7.24 -12.51
C ASP A 88 -2.27 5.83 -12.32
N LYS A 89 -2.73 5.22 -13.41
CA LYS A 89 -3.36 3.89 -13.39
C LYS A 89 -2.42 2.77 -12.93
N VAL A 90 -1.12 2.90 -13.15
CA VAL A 90 -0.12 1.95 -12.60
C VAL A 90 -0.01 2.14 -11.10
N VAL A 91 0.13 3.38 -10.62
CA VAL A 91 0.18 3.72 -9.19
C VAL A 91 -1.08 3.21 -8.48
N ARG A 92 -2.26 3.39 -9.09
CA ARG A 92 -3.55 2.91 -8.57
C ARG A 92 -3.60 1.39 -8.43
N ALA A 93 -3.28 0.65 -9.50
CA ALA A 93 -3.29 -0.82 -9.47
C ALA A 93 -2.31 -1.37 -8.42
N VAL A 94 -1.11 -0.78 -8.34
CA VAL A 94 -0.07 -1.14 -7.38
C VAL A 94 -0.49 -0.85 -5.94
N ALA A 95 -1.06 0.32 -5.66
CA ALA A 95 -1.54 0.67 -4.32
C ALA A 95 -2.60 -0.35 -3.85
N ILE A 96 -3.59 -0.67 -4.69
CA ILE A 96 -4.62 -1.64 -4.32
C ILE A 96 -4.04 -3.04 -4.16
N ALA A 97 -3.08 -3.45 -5.00
CA ALA A 97 -2.36 -4.71 -4.83
C ALA A 97 -1.62 -4.76 -3.49
N LEU A 98 -0.87 -3.73 -3.12
CA LEU A 98 -0.16 -3.63 -1.83
C LEU A 98 -1.13 -3.68 -0.64
N ARG A 99 -2.28 -3.02 -0.74
CA ARG A 99 -3.35 -3.11 0.27
C ARG A 99 -3.79 -4.56 0.47
N ASN A 100 -4.11 -5.27 -0.61
CA ASN A 100 -4.53 -6.67 -0.53
C ASN A 100 -3.41 -7.57 0.02
N LEU A 101 -2.17 -7.34 -0.42
CA LEU A 101 -0.99 -8.07 0.07
C LEU A 101 -0.77 -7.88 1.57
N SER A 102 -1.09 -6.70 2.11
CA SER A 102 -0.99 -6.37 3.53
C SER A 102 -2.05 -7.04 4.42
N LEU A 103 -3.02 -7.77 3.85
CA LEU A 103 -3.90 -8.65 4.63
C LEU A 103 -3.12 -9.83 5.26
N ASP A 104 -1.96 -10.19 4.71
CA ASP A 104 -1.00 -11.07 5.38
C ASP A 104 -0.15 -10.24 6.35
N ARG A 105 -0.13 -10.63 7.64
CA ARG A 105 0.54 -9.86 8.70
C ARG A 105 2.02 -9.61 8.44
N ARG A 106 2.76 -10.60 7.92
CA ARG A 106 4.19 -10.42 7.63
C ARG A 106 4.41 -9.50 6.43
N ASN A 107 3.54 -9.58 5.42
CA ASN A 107 3.56 -8.59 4.36
C ASN A 107 3.24 -7.19 4.90
N LYS A 108 2.25 -7.06 5.81
CA LYS A 108 1.89 -5.79 6.46
C LYS A 108 3.09 -5.14 7.13
N ASP A 109 3.84 -5.90 7.93
CA ASP A 109 5.03 -5.41 8.64
C ASP A 109 6.16 -5.02 7.67
N LEU A 110 6.41 -5.85 6.65
CA LEU A 110 7.43 -5.57 5.63
C LEU A 110 7.09 -4.32 4.81
N ILE A 111 5.87 -4.26 4.24
CA ILE A 111 5.41 -3.11 3.45
C ILE A 111 5.46 -1.84 4.31
N GLY A 112 5.00 -1.90 5.56
CA GLY A 112 5.06 -0.74 6.46
C GLY A 112 6.47 -0.25 6.77
N SER A 113 7.48 -1.15 6.76
CA SER A 113 8.87 -0.78 7.02
C SER A 113 9.55 -0.03 5.87
N TYR A 114 9.29 -0.36 4.60
CA TYR A 114 10.00 0.24 3.46
C TYR A 114 9.13 0.96 2.43
N ALA A 115 7.81 0.70 2.36
CA ALA A 115 6.91 1.35 1.40
C ALA A 115 6.32 2.67 1.92
N MET A 116 6.34 2.89 3.24
CA MET A 116 5.60 3.99 3.86
C MET A 116 6.05 5.37 3.35
N ALA A 117 7.36 5.57 3.15
CA ALA A 117 7.89 6.81 2.61
C ALA A 117 7.34 7.12 1.20
N GLU A 118 7.18 6.09 0.38
CA GLU A 118 6.73 6.20 -1.00
C GLU A 118 5.21 6.40 -1.10
N LEU A 119 4.43 5.74 -0.23
CA LEU A 119 3.00 6.01 -0.09
C LEU A 119 2.74 7.46 0.36
N VAL A 120 3.50 7.96 1.34
CA VAL A 120 3.39 9.35 1.78
C VAL A 120 3.85 10.34 0.70
N ARG A 121 4.87 9.98 -0.11
CA ARG A 121 5.27 10.80 -1.27
C ARG A 121 4.10 10.99 -2.24
N ASN A 122 3.36 9.93 -2.54
CA ASN A 122 2.17 10.01 -3.39
C ASN A 122 1.06 10.90 -2.79
N VAL A 123 0.84 10.84 -1.46
CA VAL A 123 -0.07 11.76 -0.76
C VAL A 123 0.35 13.22 -0.89
N ARG A 124 1.66 13.51 -0.86
CA ARG A 124 2.19 14.87 -1.07
C ARG A 124 2.05 15.32 -2.53
N ASN A 125 2.25 14.43 -3.49
CA ASN A 125 2.10 14.76 -4.91
C ASN A 125 0.66 15.15 -5.27
N ALA A 126 -0.34 14.54 -4.61
CA ALA A 126 -1.75 14.91 -4.75
C ALA A 126 -2.02 16.38 -4.37
N GLN A 127 -1.21 16.95 -3.48
CA GLN A 127 -1.32 18.33 -3.01
C GLN A 127 -0.55 19.32 -3.88
N ALA A 128 0.35 18.84 -4.74
CA ALA A 128 1.17 19.71 -5.57
C ALA A 128 0.27 20.45 -6.59
N PRO A 129 0.57 21.73 -6.90
CA PRO A 129 -0.15 22.47 -7.93
C PRO A 129 -0.15 21.67 -9.23
N ALA A 130 -1.28 21.66 -9.93
CA ALA A 130 -1.47 20.89 -11.16
C ALA A 130 -0.37 21.22 -12.19
N ARG A 131 0.66 20.37 -12.23
CA ARG A 131 1.64 20.34 -13.31
C ARG A 131 1.18 19.30 -14.33
N PRO A 132 1.28 19.56 -15.64
CA PRO A 132 0.95 18.57 -16.65
C PRO A 132 1.73 17.26 -16.40
N GLY A 133 1.02 16.15 -16.25
CA GLY A 133 1.62 14.81 -16.14
C GLY A 133 2.05 14.34 -14.74
N ALA A 134 1.87 15.15 -13.68
CA ALA A 134 2.33 14.79 -12.32
C ALA A 134 1.21 14.71 -11.26
N HIS A 135 -0.05 14.87 -11.65
CA HIS A 135 -1.18 14.86 -10.73
C HIS A 135 -1.84 13.47 -10.71
N LEU A 136 -2.00 12.91 -9.51
CA LEU A 136 -2.75 11.68 -9.30
C LEU A 136 -4.25 11.99 -9.34
N GLU A 137 -5.03 11.10 -9.95
CA GLU A 137 -6.49 11.20 -9.93
C GLU A 137 -7.05 10.91 -8.53
N GLU A 138 -8.22 11.46 -8.23
CA GLU A 138 -8.91 11.28 -6.93
C GLU A 138 -8.98 9.80 -6.51
N ASP A 139 -9.37 8.90 -7.43
CA ASP A 139 -9.48 7.47 -7.13
C ASP A 139 -8.12 6.84 -6.77
N THR A 140 -7.03 7.36 -7.33
CA THR A 140 -5.66 6.91 -7.04
C THR A 140 -5.20 7.42 -5.67
N VAL A 141 -5.49 8.68 -5.34
CA VAL A 141 -5.21 9.24 -4.01
C VAL A 141 -5.97 8.46 -2.94
N VAL A 142 -7.26 8.19 -3.16
CA VAL A 142 -8.09 7.37 -2.26
C VAL A 142 -7.55 5.95 -2.14
N ALA A 143 -7.05 5.34 -3.23
CA ALA A 143 -6.42 4.02 -3.18
C ALA A 143 -5.15 4.02 -2.31
N VAL A 144 -4.28 5.03 -2.45
CA VAL A 144 -3.08 5.20 -1.63
C VAL A 144 -3.45 5.39 -0.15
N LEU A 145 -4.43 6.25 0.16
CA LEU A 145 -4.88 6.50 1.54
C LEU A 145 -5.46 5.23 2.18
N ASN A 146 -6.28 4.47 1.45
CA ASN A 146 -6.82 3.20 1.92
C ASN A 146 -5.72 2.14 2.11
N THR A 147 -4.65 2.20 1.32
CA THR A 147 -3.48 1.33 1.48
C THR A 147 -2.72 1.67 2.76
N ILE A 148 -2.46 2.95 3.01
CA ILE A 148 -1.85 3.41 4.27
C ILE A 148 -2.71 2.98 5.46
N HIS A 149 -4.03 3.21 5.39
CA HIS A 149 -4.97 2.83 6.44
C HIS A 149 -4.89 1.33 6.78
N GLU A 150 -4.89 0.45 5.77
CA GLU A 150 -4.77 -0.99 5.99
C GLU A 150 -3.43 -1.36 6.64
N ILE A 151 -2.33 -0.76 6.18
CA ILE A 151 -0.98 -1.04 6.70
C ILE A 151 -0.82 -0.63 8.16
N VAL A 152 -1.39 0.51 8.56
CA VAL A 152 -1.28 1.01 9.94
C VAL A 152 -2.32 0.41 10.89
N SER A 153 -3.45 -0.07 10.37
CA SER A 153 -4.49 -0.73 11.18
C SER A 153 -3.90 -1.87 12.00
N ASP A 154 -4.11 -1.81 13.31
CA ASP A 154 -3.61 -2.77 14.32
C ASP A 154 -2.08 -2.94 14.36
N SER A 155 -1.31 -1.96 13.86
CA SER A 155 0.16 -2.01 13.86
C SER A 155 0.79 -0.70 14.34
N LEU A 156 1.23 -0.68 15.61
CA LEU A 156 1.92 0.47 16.21
C LEU A 156 3.25 0.76 15.52
N ASP A 157 3.97 -0.26 15.06
CA ASP A 157 5.26 -0.07 14.37
C ASP A 157 5.06 0.54 12.98
N ASN A 158 4.03 0.13 12.25
CA ASN A 158 3.68 0.76 10.98
C ASN A 158 3.14 2.18 11.17
N ALA A 159 2.38 2.42 12.25
CA ALA A 159 2.02 3.77 12.64
C ALA A 159 3.29 4.60 12.85
N ARG A 160 4.28 4.12 13.62
CA ARG A 160 5.59 4.80 13.81
C ARG A 160 6.29 5.10 12.48
N SER A 161 6.32 4.15 11.55
CA SER A 161 6.88 4.36 10.20
C SER A 161 6.17 5.51 9.47
N LEU A 162 4.84 5.64 9.61
CA LEU A 162 4.07 6.74 9.03
C LEU A 162 4.49 8.10 9.59
N LEU A 163 4.74 8.22 10.91
CA LEU A 163 5.24 9.50 11.48
C LEU A 163 6.65 9.80 10.98
N GLN A 164 7.54 8.79 10.95
CA GLN A 164 8.92 8.95 10.48
C GLN A 164 8.97 9.42 9.02
N ALA A 165 8.03 8.95 8.18
CA ALA A 165 7.85 9.37 6.80
C ALA A 165 7.24 10.79 6.64
N ARG A 166 6.96 11.50 7.73
CA ARG A 166 6.18 12.75 7.78
C ARG A 166 4.78 12.60 7.18
N GLY A 167 4.14 11.46 7.43
CA GLY A 167 2.80 11.15 6.94
C GLY A 167 1.70 11.98 7.60
N VAL A 168 1.78 12.21 8.92
CA VAL A 168 0.73 12.97 9.64
C VAL A 168 0.57 14.39 9.11
N PRO A 169 1.64 15.21 8.97
CA PRO A 169 1.51 16.53 8.36
C PRO A 169 0.95 16.48 6.93
N ALA A 170 1.37 15.51 6.12
CA ALA A 170 0.90 15.37 4.74
C ALA A 170 -0.61 15.03 4.67
N LEU A 171 -1.10 14.20 5.58
CA LEU A 171 -2.52 13.84 5.68
C LEU A 171 -3.39 15.01 6.17
N VAL A 172 -2.91 15.76 7.17
CA VAL A 172 -3.59 16.96 7.66
C VAL A 172 -3.68 18.02 6.58
N ALA A 173 -2.58 18.27 5.87
CA ALA A 173 -2.55 19.22 4.76
C ALA A 173 -3.51 18.82 3.63
N LEU A 174 -3.50 17.54 3.22
CA LEU A 174 -4.44 17.03 2.22
C LEU A 174 -5.90 17.22 2.65
N GLY A 175 -6.23 16.88 3.90
CA GLY A 175 -7.59 17.04 4.42
C GLY A 175 -8.07 18.49 4.50
N ALA A 176 -7.15 19.45 4.63
CA ALA A 176 -7.46 20.88 4.68
C ALA A 176 -7.53 21.53 3.28
N SER A 177 -6.73 21.06 2.33
CA SER A 177 -6.62 21.67 1.00
C SER A 177 -7.42 20.97 -0.09
N SER A 178 -7.78 19.70 0.09
CA SER A 178 -8.49 18.93 -0.94
C SER A 178 -9.92 19.42 -1.12
N GLN A 179 -10.34 19.55 -2.38
CA GLN A 179 -11.73 19.80 -2.76
C GLN A 179 -12.57 18.50 -2.79
N SER A 180 -11.92 17.32 -2.74
CA SER A 180 -12.62 16.03 -2.70
C SER A 180 -12.98 15.63 -1.28
N VAL A 181 -14.28 15.41 -1.07
CA VAL A 181 -14.81 14.85 0.18
C VAL A 181 -14.30 13.42 0.41
N ARG A 182 -14.05 12.64 -0.65
CA ARG A 182 -13.56 11.25 -0.52
C ARG A 182 -12.11 11.23 -0.03
N GLU A 183 -11.26 12.09 -0.57
CA GLU A 183 -9.87 12.23 -0.13
C GLU A 183 -9.80 12.71 1.31
N ALA A 184 -10.52 13.78 1.66
CA ALA A 184 -10.55 14.32 3.01
C ALA A 184 -11.05 13.28 4.04
N LYS A 185 -12.08 12.51 3.68
CA LYS A 185 -12.60 11.43 4.52
C LYS A 185 -11.59 10.28 4.68
N ALA A 186 -10.97 9.83 3.59
CA ALA A 186 -9.98 8.76 3.66
C ALA A 186 -8.75 9.17 4.48
N ALA A 187 -8.27 10.41 4.32
CA ALA A 187 -7.17 10.95 5.14
C ALA A 187 -7.56 11.03 6.62
N SER A 188 -8.79 11.46 6.92
CA SER A 188 -9.32 11.50 8.28
C SER A 188 -9.40 10.10 8.92
N HIS A 189 -9.78 9.07 8.16
CA HIS A 189 -9.79 7.70 8.66
C HIS A 189 -8.37 7.23 9.04
N VAL A 190 -7.36 7.51 8.21
CA VAL A 190 -5.96 7.19 8.56
C VAL A 190 -5.56 7.88 9.86
N LEU A 191 -5.84 9.18 9.98
CA LEU A 191 -5.50 9.97 11.17
C LEU A 191 -6.20 9.43 12.42
N GLN A 192 -7.48 9.06 12.33
CA GLN A 192 -8.24 8.49 13.45
C GLN A 192 -7.66 7.13 13.90
N THR A 193 -7.35 6.24 12.96
CA THR A 193 -6.72 4.94 13.26
C THR A 193 -5.36 5.11 13.91
N VAL A 194 -4.59 6.07 13.44
CA VAL A 194 -3.27 6.36 14.01
C VAL A 194 -3.42 6.93 15.43
N TRP A 195 -4.41 7.78 15.67
CA TRP A 195 -4.70 8.36 16.99
C TRP A 195 -5.20 7.31 17.99
N SER A 196 -6.00 6.33 17.55
CA SER A 196 -6.50 5.27 18.43
C SER A 196 -5.42 4.29 18.88
N LEU A 197 -4.30 4.21 18.15
CA LEU A 197 -3.12 3.41 18.52
C LEU A 197 -2.21 4.12 19.53
N GLU A 198 -2.50 5.37 19.90
CA GLU A 198 -1.72 6.13 20.87
C GLU A 198 -1.86 5.53 22.30
N PRO A 199 -0.75 5.13 22.95
CA PRO A 199 -0.82 4.70 24.34
C PRO A 199 -1.07 5.91 25.28
N PRO A 200 -1.79 5.71 26.40
CA PRO A 200 -2.10 6.79 27.35
C PRO A 200 -0.81 7.50 27.85
N GLY A 201 -0.71 8.81 27.62
CA GLY A 201 0.43 9.67 28.03
C GLY A 201 1.38 10.13 26.92
N GLY A 202 0.99 10.00 25.64
CA GLY A 202 1.81 10.21 24.44
C GLY A 202 2.29 11.65 24.17
N ARG A 203 3.26 12.11 24.96
CA ARG A 203 4.01 13.36 24.70
C ARG A 203 4.80 13.35 23.38
N ALA A 204 4.94 12.21 22.70
CA ALA A 204 5.64 12.09 21.42
C ALA A 204 4.78 12.56 20.23
N TRP A 205 3.47 12.26 20.24
CA TRP A 205 2.53 12.66 19.19
C TRP A 205 2.27 14.17 19.21
N GLN A 206 2.08 14.73 20.40
CA GLN A 206 1.94 16.19 20.57
C GLN A 206 3.16 16.96 20.05
N ARG A 207 4.39 16.47 20.30
CA ARG A 207 5.64 17.11 19.82
C ARG A 207 5.83 17.05 18.30
N LEU A 208 5.32 16.00 17.66
CA LEU A 208 5.40 15.84 16.19
C LEU A 208 4.35 16.70 15.48
N CYS A 209 3.17 16.89 16.09
CA CYS A 209 2.17 17.84 15.60
C CYS A 209 2.57 19.31 15.84
N THR A 210 3.20 19.66 16.97
CA THR A 210 3.64 21.04 17.23
C THR A 210 4.84 21.46 16.39
N ARG A 211 5.79 20.55 16.10
CA ARG A 211 6.90 20.85 15.16
C ARG A 211 6.46 21.12 13.72
N SER A 212 5.24 20.73 13.35
CA SER A 212 4.66 21.09 12.05
C SER A 212 4.15 22.53 12.00
N LYS A 213 3.84 23.15 13.16
CA LYS A 213 3.41 24.56 13.24
C LYS A 213 4.57 25.56 13.24
N GLU A 214 5.76 25.13 13.66
CA GLU A 214 6.95 25.99 13.73
C GLU A 214 7.62 26.23 12.35
N PHE A 215 7.25 25.47 11.31
CA PHE A 215 7.77 25.65 9.95
C PHE A 215 6.92 26.58 9.07
N ASP A 216 5.66 26.85 9.43
CA ASP A 216 4.78 27.77 8.69
C ASP A 216 4.83 29.23 9.21
N SER A 217 5.55 29.49 10.30
CA SER A 217 5.76 30.84 10.85
C SER A 217 7.15 31.42 10.57
N GLY A 218 7.96 30.73 9.76
CA GLY A 218 9.29 31.14 9.34
C GLY A 218 9.38 31.31 7.83
N GLY A 219 8.64 32.29 7.29
CA GLY A 219 8.69 32.75 5.90
C GLY A 219 8.27 34.20 5.82
#